data_AF-E6QWA0-F1
#
_entry.id   AF-E6QWA0-F1
#
_cell.length_a   1.000
_cell.length_b   1.000
_cell.length_c   1.000
_cell.angle_alpha   90.00
_cell.angle_beta   90.00
_cell.angle_gamma   90.00
#
_symmetry.space_group_name_H-M   'P 1'
#
loop_
_entity.id
_entity.type
_entity.pdbx_description
1 polymer ?
#
loop_
_entity_poly.entity_id
_entity_poly.type
_entity_poly.pdbx_seq_one_letter_code
_entity_poly.pdbx_strand_id
1 'polypeptide(L)'
;MEIDELGSAIGILRGRLGNLYARASELSKKHLEYVMAENKNRTWEEKSVLFSRARTRDNSITATWLEIRWYGSKALKTRRMVQRVIVKPKSGYGYKLEVLLKLARHWEADMVREVERELTTIRREAQFVAKAIGLLNKASKTKGESE
;
A
#
# COMPACT_ATOMS: atom_id res chain seq x y z
N MET A 1 -35.12 -16.56 -14.02
CA MET A 1 -34.04 -15.56 -13.85
C MET A 1 -32.76 -16.35 -13.67
N GLU A 2 -31.99 -16.54 -14.73
CA GLU A 2 -30.68 -17.18 -14.61
C GLU A 2 -29.79 -16.29 -13.75
N ILE A 3 -29.17 -16.89 -12.74
CA ILE A 3 -28.18 -16.22 -11.93
C ILE A 3 -26.94 -16.08 -12.81
N ASP A 4 -26.48 -14.85 -13.05
CA ASP A 4 -25.13 -14.62 -13.59
C ASP A 4 -24.12 -14.98 -12.49
N GLU A 5 -23.78 -16.26 -12.41
CA GLU A 5 -22.87 -16.82 -11.41
C GLU A 5 -21.49 -16.16 -11.50
N LEU A 6 -21.02 -15.86 -12.72
CA LEU A 6 -19.74 -15.20 -12.96
C LEU A 6 -19.78 -13.74 -12.50
N GLY A 7 -20.83 -13.00 -12.85
CA GLY A 7 -21.05 -11.63 -12.37
C GLY A 7 -21.14 -11.55 -10.85
N SER A 8 -21.84 -12.50 -10.22
CA SER A 8 -21.97 -12.59 -8.77
C SER A 8 -20.62 -12.85 -8.10
N ALA A 9 -19.83 -13.80 -8.62
CA ALA A 9 -18.48 -14.08 -8.12
C ALA A 9 -17.55 -12.87 -8.27
N ILE A 10 -17.60 -12.16 -9.40
CA ILE A 10 -16.85 -10.92 -9.62
C ILE A 10 -17.25 -9.84 -8.59
N GLY A 11 -18.54 -9.71 -8.30
CA GLY A 11 -19.05 -8.80 -7.27
C GLY A 11 -18.46 -9.06 -5.89
N ILE A 12 -18.46 -10.32 -5.45
CA ILE A 12 -17.89 -10.75 -4.16
C ILE A 12 -16.39 -10.42 -4.09
N LEU A 13 -15.64 -10.74 -5.15
CA LEU A 13 -14.20 -10.49 -5.20
C LEU A 13 -13.87 -8.99 -5.18
N ARG A 14 -14.66 -8.15 -5.86
CA ARG A 14 -14.54 -6.69 -5.78
C ARG A 14 -14.83 -6.16 -4.37
N GLY A 15 -15.85 -6.70 -3.70
CA GLY A 15 -16.11 -6.41 -2.29
C GLY A 15 -14.92 -6.77 -1.39
N ARG A 16 -14.28 -7.92 -1.64
CA ARG A 16 -13.08 -8.31 -0.90
C ARG A 16 -11.89 -7.37 -1.16
N LEU A 17 -11.69 -6.90 -2.39
CA LEU A 17 -10.69 -5.85 -2.68
C LEU A 17 -11.00 -4.56 -1.91
N GLY A 18 -12.26 -4.14 -1.86
CA GLY A 18 -12.68 -2.98 -1.06
C GLY A 18 -12.28 -3.12 0.42
N ASN A 19 -12.54 -4.28 1.02
CA ASN A 19 -12.18 -4.56 2.42
C ASN A 19 -10.66 -4.59 2.64
N LEU A 20 -9.90 -5.16 1.71
CA LEU A 20 -8.43 -5.16 1.76
C LEU A 20 -7.88 -3.73 1.65
N TYR A 21 -8.46 -2.89 0.80
CA TYR A 21 -8.07 -1.49 0.67
C TYR A 21 -8.36 -0.70 1.93
N ALA A 22 -9.53 -0.88 2.54
CA ALA A 22 -9.87 -0.24 3.81
C ALA A 22 -8.87 -0.62 4.90
N ARG A 23 -8.53 -1.91 5.03
CA ARG A 23 -7.52 -2.39 5.99
C ARG A 23 -6.13 -1.78 5.74
N ALA A 24 -5.67 -1.74 4.49
CA ALA A 24 -4.37 -1.14 4.15
C ALA A 24 -4.32 0.37 4.42
N SER A 25 -5.44 1.06 4.18
CA SER A 25 -5.58 2.50 4.42
C SER A 25 -5.56 2.79 5.92
N GLU A 26 -6.28 2.00 6.71
CA GLU A 26 -6.29 2.10 8.17
C GLU A 26 -4.91 1.83 8.77
N LEU A 27 -4.19 0.79 8.31
CA LEU A 27 -2.81 0.54 8.74
C LEU A 27 -1.88 1.72 8.41
N SER A 28 -2.01 2.29 7.21
CA SER A 28 -1.19 3.44 6.81
C SER A 28 -1.52 4.70 7.59
N LYS A 29 -2.81 4.90 7.94
CA LYS A 29 -3.26 5.99 8.79
C LYS A 29 -2.71 5.85 10.21
N LYS A 30 -2.84 4.67 10.82
CA LYS A 30 -2.28 4.38 12.16
C LYS A 30 -0.78 4.63 12.22
N HIS A 31 -0.05 4.17 11.20
CA HIS A 31 1.38 4.44 11.07
C HIS A 31 1.68 5.94 11.01
N LEU A 32 0.95 6.68 10.17
CA LEU A 32 1.11 8.12 10.04
C LEU A 32 0.82 8.86 11.36
N GLU A 33 -0.27 8.50 12.04
CA GLU A 33 -0.66 9.10 13.33
C GLU A 33 0.41 8.87 14.40
N TYR A 34 0.91 7.64 14.51
CA TYR A 34 2.01 7.29 15.40
C TYR A 34 3.26 8.12 15.11
N VAL A 35 3.71 8.14 13.85
CA VAL A 35 4.89 8.91 13.43
C VAL A 35 4.71 10.40 13.69
N MET A 36 3.53 10.96 13.42
CA MET A 36 3.28 12.39 13.63
C MET A 36 3.20 12.76 15.11
N ALA A 37 2.70 11.86 15.98
CA ALA A 37 2.72 12.05 17.41
C ALA A 37 4.17 12.08 17.94
N GLU A 38 4.99 11.12 17.55
CA GLU A 38 6.42 11.06 17.93
C GLU A 38 7.22 12.24 17.38
N ASN A 39 7.01 12.61 16.11
CA ASN A 39 7.72 13.72 15.46
C ASN A 39 7.48 15.09 16.13
N LYS A 40 6.39 15.28 16.88
CA LYS A 40 6.14 16.53 17.62
C LYS A 40 7.15 16.73 18.76
N ASN A 41 7.63 15.64 19.34
CA ASN A 41 8.50 15.64 20.50
C ASN A 41 9.98 15.45 20.13
N ARG A 42 10.31 15.48 18.84
CA ARG A 42 11.65 15.13 18.33
C ARG A 42 12.30 16.28 17.57
N THR A 43 13.63 16.34 17.67
CA THR A 43 14.44 17.26 16.89
C THR A 43 14.34 16.94 15.41
N TRP A 44 14.67 17.90 14.55
CA TRP A 44 14.48 17.77 13.11
C TRP A 44 15.20 16.53 12.54
N GLU A 45 16.41 16.26 13.03
CA GLU A 45 17.29 15.18 12.61
C GLU A 45 16.79 13.80 13.03
N GLU A 46 15.91 13.74 14.03
CA GLU A 46 15.34 12.52 14.61
C GLU A 46 13.93 12.22 14.11
N LYS A 47 13.34 13.15 13.35
CA LYS A 47 12.03 12.92 12.73
C LYS A 47 12.10 11.80 11.70
N SER A 48 11.02 11.04 11.66
CA SER A 48 10.83 10.02 10.62
C SER A 48 10.71 10.68 9.26
N VAL A 49 11.27 9.99 8.27
CA VAL A 49 11.12 10.29 6.85
C VAL A 49 10.37 9.17 6.13
N LEU A 50 9.95 8.12 6.84
CA LEU A 50 9.39 6.92 6.25
C LEU A 50 7.88 6.88 6.46
N PHE A 51 7.11 6.66 5.40
CA PHE A 51 5.64 6.61 5.48
C PHE A 51 5.08 5.54 4.56
N SER A 52 4.06 4.80 5.02
CA SER A 52 3.27 3.93 4.16
C SER A 52 2.06 4.67 3.60
N ARG A 53 1.61 4.27 2.41
CA ARG A 53 0.41 4.79 1.76
C ARG A 53 -0.28 3.72 0.96
N ALA A 54 -1.57 3.51 1.23
CA ALA A 54 -2.47 2.73 0.40
C ALA A 54 -3.11 3.58 -0.69
N ARG A 55 -3.29 2.99 -1.87
CA ARG A 55 -4.07 3.52 -3.01
C ARG A 55 -4.79 2.37 -3.69
N THR A 56 -5.93 2.67 -4.28
CA THR A 56 -6.64 1.75 -5.17
C THR A 56 -6.70 2.34 -6.57
N ARG A 57 -6.63 1.49 -7.58
CA ARG A 57 -6.90 1.83 -8.98
C ARG A 57 -7.51 0.61 -9.65
N ASP A 58 -8.70 0.75 -10.20
CA ASP A 58 -9.45 -0.34 -10.82
C ASP A 58 -9.58 -1.54 -9.86
N ASN A 59 -9.19 -2.74 -10.30
CA ASN A 59 -9.17 -3.95 -9.47
C ASN A 59 -7.80 -4.17 -8.77
N SER A 60 -7.03 -3.11 -8.52
CA SER A 60 -5.69 -3.21 -7.94
C SER A 60 -5.53 -2.34 -6.70
N ILE A 61 -4.83 -2.89 -5.71
CA ILE A 61 -4.46 -2.19 -4.48
C ILE A 61 -2.95 -2.06 -4.46
N THR A 62 -2.48 -0.86 -4.17
CA THR A 62 -1.06 -0.58 -3.96
C THR A 62 -0.87 -0.04 -2.56
N ALA A 63 -0.11 -0.75 -1.73
CA ALA A 63 0.36 -0.25 -0.44
C ALA A 63 1.86 -0.01 -0.55
N THR A 64 2.28 1.25 -0.62
CA THR A 64 3.65 1.66 -0.93
C THR A 64 4.33 2.29 0.27
N TRP A 65 5.64 2.09 0.40
CA TRP A 65 6.47 2.89 1.29
C TRP A 65 7.09 4.07 0.54
N LEU A 66 7.17 5.20 1.23
CA LEU A 66 7.64 6.48 0.72
C LEU A 66 8.70 7.02 1.67
N GLU A 67 9.74 7.61 1.10
CA GLU A 67 10.75 8.38 1.82
C GLU A 67 10.48 9.88 1.57
N ILE A 68 10.40 10.68 2.63
CA ILE A 68 10.31 12.13 2.56
C ILE A 68 11.72 12.70 2.45
N ARG A 69 11.97 13.41 1.36
CA ARG A 69 13.18 14.17 1.14
C ARG A 69 12.86 15.64 1.13
N TRP A 70 13.80 16.43 1.63
CA TRP A 70 13.71 17.88 1.56
C TRP A 70 14.80 18.42 0.67
N TYR A 71 14.43 19.21 -0.33
CA TYR A 71 15.36 19.83 -1.28
C TYR A 71 15.32 21.34 -1.14
N GLY A 72 16.41 22.03 -1.54
CA GLY A 72 16.51 23.50 -1.45
C GLY A 72 17.16 23.99 -0.16
N SER A 73 17.26 25.30 -0.01
CA SER A 73 17.98 25.94 1.12
C SER A 73 17.01 26.38 2.20
N LYS A 74 17.34 26.05 3.46
CA LYS A 74 16.63 26.57 4.64
C LYS A 74 16.82 28.10 4.76
N ALA A 75 18.04 28.59 4.52
CA ALA A 75 18.38 30.01 4.63
C ALA A 75 17.65 30.86 3.57
N LEU A 76 17.56 30.36 2.33
CA LEU A 76 16.90 31.06 1.23
C LEU A 76 15.38 30.81 1.16
N LYS A 77 14.81 30.09 2.14
CA LYS A 77 13.38 29.72 2.19
C LYS A 77 12.87 29.00 0.91
N THR A 78 13.74 28.29 0.20
CA THR A 78 13.40 27.53 -1.03
C THR A 78 13.15 26.04 -0.75
N ARG A 79 13.00 25.66 0.52
CA ARG A 79 12.90 24.26 0.94
C ARG A 79 11.56 23.65 0.50
N ARG A 80 11.62 22.56 -0.27
CA ARG A 80 10.45 21.79 -0.73
C ARG A 80 10.50 20.34 -0.27
N MET A 81 9.35 19.84 0.15
CA MET A 81 9.14 18.43 0.48
C MET A 81 8.91 17.62 -0.80
N VAL A 82 9.58 16.49 -0.94
CA VAL A 82 9.45 15.57 -2.08
C VAL A 82 9.26 14.17 -1.55
N GLN A 83 8.25 13.46 -2.06
CA GLN A 83 7.99 12.07 -1.73
C GLN A 83 8.69 11.17 -2.75
N ARG A 84 9.62 10.34 -2.29
CA ARG A 84 10.27 9.32 -3.12
C ARG A 84 9.63 7.96 -2.83
N VAL A 85 9.10 7.31 -3.86
CA VAL A 85 8.58 5.94 -3.73
C VAL A 85 9.74 4.96 -3.55
N ILE A 86 9.67 4.14 -2.52
CA ILE A 86 10.61 3.02 -2.34
C ILE A 86 10.17 1.90 -3.27
N VAL A 87 11.13 1.38 -4.05
CA VAL A 87 10.87 0.32 -5.02
C VAL A 87 10.88 -1.04 -4.31
N LYS A 88 9.79 -1.78 -4.46
CA LYS A 88 9.67 -3.16 -3.98
C LYS A 88 10.41 -4.12 -4.94
N PRO A 89 11.00 -5.23 -4.45
CA PRO A 89 11.50 -6.31 -5.32
C PRO A 89 10.42 -6.83 -6.28
N LYS A 90 10.80 -7.13 -7.53
CA LYS A 90 9.86 -7.60 -8.57
C LYS A 90 9.16 -8.92 -8.21
N SER A 91 9.84 -9.82 -7.51
CA SER A 91 9.35 -11.16 -7.16
C SER A 91 8.63 -11.26 -5.82
N GLY A 92 8.63 -10.19 -5.01
CA GLY A 92 8.12 -10.22 -3.63
C GLY A 92 6.77 -9.52 -3.48
N TYR A 93 5.96 -9.95 -2.52
CA TYR A 93 4.74 -9.22 -2.10
C TYR A 93 5.07 -8.07 -1.15
N GLY A 94 6.12 -8.23 -0.34
CA GLY A 94 6.61 -7.24 0.61
C GLY A 94 7.92 -6.56 0.19
N TYR A 95 8.26 -5.52 0.93
CA TYR A 95 9.54 -4.84 0.92
C TYR A 95 10.56 -5.61 1.76
N LYS A 96 11.84 -5.49 1.40
CA LYS A 96 12.90 -5.99 2.27
C LYS A 96 12.93 -5.13 3.53
N LEU A 97 12.73 -5.73 4.71
CA LEU A 97 12.75 -5.00 5.98
C LEU A 97 14.08 -4.26 6.16
N GLU A 98 15.21 -4.83 5.76
CA GLU A 98 16.51 -4.16 5.78
C GLU A 98 16.52 -2.80 5.06
N VAL A 99 15.77 -2.67 3.95
CA VAL A 99 15.68 -1.41 3.19
C VAL A 99 14.84 -0.39 3.95
N LEU A 100 13.73 -0.83 4.54
CA LEU A 100 12.86 0.05 5.32
C LEU A 100 13.57 0.50 6.62
N LEU A 101 14.21 -0.44 7.32
CA LEU A 101 14.87 -0.18 8.60
C LEU A 101 16.14 0.68 8.46
N LYS A 102 16.78 0.71 7.29
CA LYS A 102 17.85 1.67 6.99
C LYS A 102 17.36 3.12 6.90
N LEU A 103 16.08 3.32 6.59
CA LEU A 103 15.45 4.64 6.50
C LEU A 103 14.67 5.00 7.78
N ALA A 104 14.21 3.98 8.49
CA ALA A 104 13.49 4.12 9.74
C ALA A 104 14.40 4.66 10.84
N ARG A 105 13.80 5.39 11.77
CA ARG A 105 14.41 5.73 13.04
C ARG A 105 14.33 4.54 14.00
N HIS A 106 15.23 4.52 14.99
CA HIS A 106 15.26 3.44 15.97
C HIS A 106 13.92 3.28 16.71
N TRP A 107 13.24 4.40 17.00
CA TRP A 107 11.99 4.43 17.75
C TRP A 107 10.79 3.92 16.94
N GLU A 108 10.81 4.01 15.60
CA GLU A 108 9.69 3.54 14.75
C GLU A 108 9.92 2.12 14.19
N ALA A 109 11.08 1.51 14.46
CA ALA A 109 11.49 0.26 13.83
C ALA A 109 10.47 -0.88 14.02
N ASP A 110 9.91 -1.03 15.21
CA ASP A 110 8.93 -2.08 15.51
C ASP A 110 7.59 -1.83 14.81
N MET A 111 7.13 -0.58 14.79
CA MET A 111 5.93 -0.18 14.06
C MET A 111 6.10 -0.45 12.55
N VAL A 112 7.27 -0.15 11.98
CA VAL A 112 7.58 -0.42 10.56
C VAL A 112 7.54 -1.92 10.27
N ARG A 113 8.10 -2.76 11.15
CA ARG A 113 8.06 -4.22 11.00
C ARG A 113 6.63 -4.75 11.01
N GLU A 114 5.82 -4.31 11.97
CA GLU A 114 4.43 -4.73 12.11
C GLU A 114 3.60 -4.31 10.89
N VAL A 115 3.66 -3.03 10.53
CA VAL A 115 2.93 -2.48 9.38
C VAL A 115 3.32 -3.19 8.10
N GLU A 116 4.62 -3.43 7.86
CA GLU A 116 5.06 -4.11 6.64
C GLU A 116 4.65 -5.59 6.60
N ARG A 117 4.64 -6.28 7.74
CA ARG A 117 4.13 -7.65 7.83
C ARG A 117 2.67 -7.71 7.40
N GLU A 118 1.83 -6.84 7.95
CA GLU A 118 0.40 -6.80 7.62
C GLU A 118 0.14 -6.36 6.18
N LEU A 119 0.83 -5.31 5.71
CA LEU A 119 0.71 -4.85 4.32
C LEU A 119 1.20 -5.90 3.32
N THR A 120 2.18 -6.74 3.67
CA THR A 120 2.62 -7.85 2.83
C THR A 120 1.49 -8.87 2.63
N THR A 121 0.80 -9.24 3.69
CA THR A 121 -0.36 -10.16 3.63
C THR A 121 -1.46 -9.57 2.75
N ILE A 122 -1.79 -8.28 2.94
CA ILE A 122 -2.81 -7.61 2.14
C ILE A 122 -2.43 -7.55 0.65
N ARG A 123 -1.19 -7.17 0.32
CA ARG A 123 -0.73 -7.12 -1.08
C ARG A 123 -0.78 -8.49 -1.74
N ARG A 124 -0.40 -9.55 -1.02
CA ARG A 124 -0.45 -10.92 -1.52
C ARG A 124 -1.87 -11.33 -1.86
N GLU A 125 -2.79 -11.10 -0.93
CA GLU A 125 -4.19 -11.45 -1.13
C GLU A 125 -4.82 -10.63 -2.27
N ALA A 126 -4.59 -9.31 -2.28
CA ALA A 126 -5.11 -8.43 -3.31
C ALA A 126 -4.66 -8.84 -4.73
N GLN A 127 -3.41 -9.29 -4.88
CA GLN A 127 -2.90 -9.78 -6.17
C GLN A 127 -3.65 -11.04 -6.64
N PHE A 128 -3.95 -11.98 -5.74
CA PHE A 128 -4.71 -13.18 -6.09
C PHE A 128 -6.16 -12.85 -6.44
N VAL A 129 -6.81 -11.97 -5.67
CA VAL A 129 -8.18 -11.54 -5.93
C VAL A 129 -8.27 -10.80 -7.27
N ALA A 130 -7.34 -9.89 -7.56
CA ALA A 130 -7.27 -9.19 -8.84
C ALA A 130 -7.09 -10.16 -10.01
N LYS A 131 -6.23 -11.17 -9.86
CA LYS A 131 -6.03 -12.22 -10.87
C LYS A 131 -7.30 -13.03 -11.10
N ALA A 132 -8.01 -13.42 -10.04
CA ALA A 132 -9.27 -14.15 -10.14
C ALA A 132 -10.34 -13.34 -10.90
N ILE A 133 -10.51 -12.05 -10.56
CA ILE A 133 -11.41 -11.15 -11.30
C ILE A 133 -11.02 -11.09 -12.79
N GLY A 134 -9.73 -11.00 -13.11
CA GLY A 134 -9.24 -10.98 -14.48
C GLY A 134 -9.58 -12.26 -15.26
N LEU A 135 -9.49 -13.43 -14.63
CA LEU A 135 -9.84 -14.72 -15.24
C LEU A 135 -11.35 -14.86 -15.46
N LEU A 136 -12.16 -14.48 -14.47
CA LEU A 136 -13.63 -14.54 -14.58
C LEU A 136 -14.15 -13.60 -15.68
N ASN A 137 -13.62 -12.38 -15.77
CA ASN A 137 -13.96 -11.46 -16.86
C ASN A 137 -13.65 -12.04 -18.25
N LYS A 138 -12.58 -12.84 -18.39
CA LYS A 138 -12.28 -13.52 -19.66
C LYS A 138 -13.29 -14.63 -19.94
N ALA A 139 -13.61 -15.45 -18.94
CA ALA A 139 -14.61 -16.51 -19.08
C ALA A 139 -15.99 -15.96 -19.48
N SER A 140 -16.43 -14.85 -18.87
CA SER A 140 -17.69 -14.18 -19.23
C SER A 140 -17.72 -13.70 -20.68
N LYS A 141 -16.58 -13.23 -21.23
CA LYS A 141 -16.51 -12.80 -22.63
C LYS A 141 -16.60 -13.98 -23.60
N THR A 142 -15.90 -15.07 -23.33
CA THR A 142 -15.94 -16.27 -24.18
C THR A 142 -17.34 -16.88 -24.26
N LYS A 143 -18.13 -16.81 -23.18
CA LYS A 143 -19.53 -17.27 -23.20
C LYS A 143 -20.39 -16.49 -24.22
N GLY A 144 -20.24 -15.16 -24.28
CA GLY A 144 -20.98 -14.31 -25.22
C GLY A 144 -20.49 -14.33 -26.66
N GLU A 145 -19.34 -14.95 -26.96
CA GLU A 145 -18.85 -15.20 -28.33
C GLU A 145 -19.27 -16.58 -28.86
N SER A 146 -19.81 -17.44 -27.98
CA SER A 146 -20.23 -18.81 -28.30
C SER A 146 -21.77 -18.97 -28.39
N GLU A 147 -22.51 -17.88 -28.17
CA GLU A 147 -23.98 -17.73 -28.33
C GLU A 147 -24.26 -16.86 -29.56
#